data_AF-A0AA38I6E7-F1
#
_entry.id   AF-A0AA38I6E7-F1
#
_cell.length_a   1.000
_cell.length_b   1.000
_cell.length_c   1.000
_cell.angle_alpha   90.00
_cell.angle_beta   90.00
_cell.angle_gamma   90.00
#
_symmetry.space_group_name_H-M   'P 1'
#
loop_
_entity.id
_entity.type
_entity.pdbx_description
1 polymer ?
#
loop_
_entity_poly.entity_id
_entity_poly.type
_entity_poly.pdbx_seq_one_letter_code
_entity_poly.pdbx_strand_id
1 'polypeptide(L)'
;MCDQELLATLLCPICPSYLSPPIQVCTNGHSLCPTCFERAKPQCPQCPGKFINRRCFILERIYDKISVPCRNQKYGCTFSAKGLQIKKHEKKCLWEFLGRRIKNKHVWVLCEIRINGVNRRKLK
;
A
#
# COMPACT_ATOMS: atom_id res chain seq x y z
N MET A 1 2.01 -21.50 -8.67
CA MET A 1 1.27 -20.69 -7.67
C MET A 1 1.20 -19.28 -8.24
N CYS A 2 0.00 -18.74 -8.47
CA CYS A 2 -0.15 -17.38 -9.00
C CYS A 2 0.07 -16.38 -7.85
N ASP A 3 0.90 -15.36 -8.05
CA ASP A 3 1.21 -14.33 -7.05
C ASP A 3 -0.04 -13.63 -6.46
N GLN A 4 -1.19 -13.73 -7.13
CA GLN A 4 -2.47 -13.17 -6.71
C GLN A 4 -2.99 -13.73 -5.37
N GLU A 5 -2.88 -15.04 -5.13
CA GLU A 5 -3.34 -15.63 -3.86
C GLU A 5 -2.46 -15.16 -2.69
N LEU A 6 -1.15 -15.07 -2.94
CA LEU A 6 -0.18 -14.58 -1.96
C LEU A 6 -0.39 -13.09 -1.65
N LEU A 7 -0.74 -12.28 -2.66
CA LEU A 7 -1.10 -10.87 -2.47
C LEU A 7 -2.31 -10.70 -1.54
N ALA A 8 -3.32 -11.56 -1.67
CA ALA A 8 -4.51 -11.51 -0.81
C ALA A 8 -4.15 -11.76 0.66
N THR A 9 -3.20 -12.66 0.96
CA THR A 9 -2.74 -12.92 2.33
C THR A 9 -2.00 -11.75 2.97
N LEU A 10 -1.51 -10.81 2.16
CA LEU A 10 -0.83 -9.60 2.61
C LEU A 10 -1.76 -8.40 2.71
N LEU A 11 -3.08 -8.57 2.61
CA LEU A 11 -4.01 -7.47 2.89
C LEU A 11 -4.20 -7.29 4.40
N CYS A 12 -4.18 -6.04 4.85
CA CYS A 12 -4.53 -5.72 6.22
C CYS A 12 -6.03 -6.00 6.46
N PRO A 13 -6.41 -6.67 7.55
CA PRO A 13 -7.82 -7.00 7.82
C PRO A 13 -8.68 -5.78 8.20
N ILE A 14 -8.06 -4.62 8.46
CA ILE A 14 -8.75 -3.40 8.93
C ILE A 14 -8.82 -2.33 7.84
N CYS A 15 -7.87 -2.31 6.92
CA CYS A 15 -7.80 -1.30 5.87
C CYS A 15 -7.43 -1.92 4.53
N PRO A 16 -7.85 -1.34 3.40
CA PRO A 16 -7.53 -1.83 2.06
C PRO A 16 -6.09 -1.46 1.66
N SER A 17 -5.11 -1.86 2.47
CA SER A 17 -3.69 -1.62 2.23
C SER A 17 -2.90 -2.87 2.53
N TYR A 18 -1.87 -3.10 1.74
CA TYR A 18 -0.98 -4.23 1.96
C TYR A 18 -0.17 -4.05 3.24
N LEU A 19 0.04 -5.15 3.95
CA LEU A 19 0.98 -5.25 5.05
C LEU A 19 2.37 -4.91 4.50
N SER A 20 3.08 -4.02 5.19
CA SER A 20 4.44 -3.66 4.83
C SER A 20 5.31 -3.61 6.09
N PRO A 21 6.61 -3.93 5.99
CA PRO A 21 7.51 -3.89 7.14
C PRO A 21 7.50 -2.49 7.81
N PRO A 22 7.41 -2.36 9.15
CA PRO A 22 7.28 -3.43 10.13
C PRO A 22 5.89 -4.06 10.19
N ILE A 23 5.77 -5.36 9.93
CA ILE A 23 4.48 -6.08 10.01
C ILE A 23 4.29 -6.55 11.45
N GLN A 24 3.33 -5.95 12.14
CA GLN A 24 3.13 -6.13 13.57
C GLN A 24 2.16 -7.29 13.84
N VAL A 25 2.43 -8.09 14.87
CA VAL A 25 1.61 -9.24 15.24
C VAL A 25 1.15 -9.22 16.69
N CYS A 26 -0.06 -9.71 16.93
CA CYS A 26 -0.54 -9.99 18.28
C CYS A 26 0.03 -11.31 18.82
N THR A 27 -0.22 -11.61 20.09
CA THR A 27 0.20 -12.88 20.73
C THR A 27 -0.32 -14.14 20.04
N ASN A 28 -1.41 -14.03 19.28
CA ASN A 28 -2.04 -15.16 18.59
C ASN A 28 -1.70 -15.20 17.08
N GLY A 29 -0.81 -14.32 16.59
CA GLY A 29 -0.30 -14.36 15.21
C GLY A 29 -1.04 -13.51 14.17
N HIS A 30 -2.13 -12.82 14.52
CA HIS A 30 -2.79 -11.89 13.60
C HIS A 30 -1.90 -10.69 13.27
N SER A 31 -1.80 -10.37 11.99
CA SER A 31 -0.89 -9.34 11.46
C SER A 31 -1.64 -8.07 11.05
N LEU A 32 -1.14 -6.90 11.44
CA LEU A 32 -1.67 -5.59 11.06
C LEU A 32 -0.61 -4.73 10.37
N CYS A 33 -1.06 -3.81 9.51
CA CYS A 33 -0.20 -2.76 9.00
C CYS A 33 0.17 -1.77 10.12
N PRO A 34 1.30 -1.05 10.01
CA PRO A 34 1.77 -0.13 11.05
C PRO A 34 0.70 0.86 11.53
N THR A 35 -0.04 1.45 10.60
CA THR A 35 -1.08 2.45 10.91
C THR A 35 -2.28 1.85 11.65
N CYS A 36 -2.67 0.62 11.35
CA CYS A 36 -3.77 -0.02 12.07
C CYS A 36 -3.33 -0.56 13.43
N PHE A 37 -2.10 -1.03 13.52
CA PHE A 37 -1.49 -1.44 14.78
C PHE A 37 -1.48 -0.30 15.81
N GLU A 38 -0.98 0.89 15.44
CA GLU A 38 -0.95 2.04 16.38
C GLU A 38 -2.36 2.46 16.84
N ARG A 39 -3.38 2.29 15.99
CA ARG A 39 -4.78 2.61 16.33
C ARG A 39 -5.46 1.55 17.21
N ALA A 40 -5.07 0.29 17.07
CA ALA A 40 -5.73 -0.84 17.74
C ALA A 40 -5.12 -1.20 19.10
N LYS A 41 -3.88 -0.77 19.39
CA LYS A 41 -3.24 -1.05 20.69
C LYS A 41 -4.15 -0.65 21.86
N PRO A 42 -4.17 -1.44 22.94
CA PRO A 42 -3.27 -2.57 23.22
C PRO A 42 -3.76 -3.94 22.71
N GLN A 43 -4.97 -4.05 22.15
CA GLN A 43 -5.63 -5.35 21.88
C GLN A 43 -5.86 -5.60 20.39
N CYS A 44 -5.80 -6.87 19.99
CA CYS A 44 -6.11 -7.28 18.63
C CYS A 44 -7.62 -7.14 18.35
N PRO A 45 -8.02 -6.54 17.21
CA PRO A 45 -9.44 -6.44 16.86
C PRO A 45 -10.03 -7.74 16.31
N GLN A 46 -9.21 -8.74 16.01
CA GLN A 46 -9.63 -10.04 15.47
C GLN A 46 -9.68 -11.13 16.53
N CYS A 47 -9.06 -10.93 17.70
CA CYS A 47 -8.99 -11.94 18.75
C CYS A 47 -8.68 -11.31 20.12
N PRO A 48 -8.84 -12.04 21.23
CA PRO A 48 -8.52 -11.50 22.56
C PRO A 48 -7.02 -11.19 22.82
N GLY A 49 -6.12 -11.56 21.91
CA GLY A 49 -4.67 -11.42 22.06
C GLY A 49 -4.19 -9.95 22.13
N LYS A 50 -3.06 -9.73 22.82
CA LYS A 50 -2.47 -8.40 23.00
C LYS A 50 -1.37 -8.12 21.96
N PHE A 51 -1.13 -6.85 21.70
CA PHE A 51 0.01 -6.39 20.94
C PHE A 51 1.19 -6.12 21.88
N ILE A 52 2.30 -6.84 21.69
CA ILE A 52 3.51 -6.71 22.52
C ILE A 52 4.75 -6.29 21.70
N ASN A 53 4.55 -5.43 20.70
CA ASN A 53 5.60 -4.95 19.80
C ASN A 53 6.41 -6.08 19.13
N ARG A 54 5.72 -7.17 18.74
CA ARG A 54 6.30 -8.28 17.97
C ARG A 54 6.02 -8.10 16.48
N ARG A 55 6.95 -8.58 15.64
CA ARG A 55 6.87 -8.51 14.18
C ARG A 55 6.93 -9.89 13.53
N CYS A 56 6.34 -10.03 12.35
CA CYS A 56 6.41 -11.25 11.55
C CYS A 56 7.47 -11.17 10.45
N PHE A 57 8.69 -11.60 10.74
CA PHE A 57 9.80 -11.57 9.77
C PHE A 57 9.54 -12.42 8.51
N ILE A 58 8.75 -13.49 8.61
CA ILE A 58 8.40 -14.34 7.46
C ILE A 58 7.56 -13.55 6.46
N LEU A 59 6.50 -12.87 6.92
CA LEU A 59 5.68 -12.02 6.05
C LEU A 59 6.48 -10.86 5.47
N GLU A 60 7.43 -10.30 6.22
CA GLU A 60 8.32 -9.25 5.71
C GLU A 60 9.23 -9.77 4.59
N ARG A 61 9.79 -10.98 4.73
CA ARG A 61 10.58 -11.63 3.66
C ARG A 61 9.72 -11.93 2.43
N ILE A 62 8.48 -12.38 2.61
CA ILE A 62 7.54 -12.62 1.51
C ILE A 62 7.26 -11.31 0.77
N TYR A 63 6.95 -10.24 1.52
CA TYR A 63 6.70 -8.90 0.96
C TYR A 63 7.86 -8.41 0.07
N ASP A 64 9.11 -8.73 0.42
CA ASP A 64 10.27 -8.36 -0.38
C ASP A 64 10.42 -9.18 -1.68
N LYS A 65 9.79 -10.35 -1.78
CA LYS A 65 9.91 -11.26 -2.94
C LYS A 65 8.76 -11.12 -3.94
N ILE A 66 7.64 -10.55 -3.54
CA ILE A 66 6.46 -10.40 -4.40
C ILE A 66 6.30 -8.97 -4.92
N SER A 67 5.63 -8.82 -6.06
CA SER A 67 5.27 -7.49 -6.60
C SER A 67 3.92 -7.07 -6.03
N VAL A 68 3.90 -5.99 -5.26
CA VAL A 68 2.68 -5.40 -4.70
C VAL A 68 2.27 -4.16 -5.50
N PRO A 69 0.98 -3.95 -5.77
CA PRO A 69 0.51 -2.73 -6.41
C PRO A 69 0.53 -1.56 -5.43
N CYS A 70 0.65 -0.35 -5.97
CA CYS A 70 0.63 0.89 -5.20
C CYS A 70 -0.70 1.03 -4.43
N ARG A 71 -0.65 1.49 -3.17
CA ARG A 71 -1.86 1.79 -2.38
C ARG A 71 -2.84 2.75 -3.06
N ASN A 72 -2.33 3.57 -3.99
CA ASN A 72 -3.11 4.55 -4.77
C ASN A 72 -3.64 3.97 -6.08
N GLN A 73 -3.64 2.64 -6.25
CA GLN A 73 -4.22 1.96 -7.42
C GLN A 73 -5.69 2.31 -7.63
N LYS A 74 -6.46 2.40 -6.54
CA LYS A 74 -7.87 2.83 -6.58
C LYS A 74 -8.09 4.25 -7.14
N TYR A 75 -7.04 5.08 -7.15
CA TYR A 75 -7.10 6.43 -7.72
C TYR A 75 -6.60 6.47 -9.16
N GLY A 76 -6.04 5.38 -9.71
CA GLY A 76 -5.51 5.31 -11.06
C GLY A 76 -4.02 5.00 -11.17
N CYS A 77 -3.32 4.75 -10.06
CA CYS A 77 -1.91 4.37 -10.12
C CYS A 77 -1.73 2.93 -10.59
N THR A 78 -1.04 2.71 -11.72
CA THR A 78 -0.78 1.37 -12.26
C THR A 78 0.57 0.79 -11.82
N PHE A 79 1.35 1.53 -11.02
CA PHE A 79 2.69 1.11 -10.61
C PHE A 79 2.62 -0.05 -9.60
N SER A 80 3.41 -1.10 -9.85
CA SER A 80 3.58 -2.25 -8.97
C SER A 80 5.06 -2.59 -8.87
N ALA A 81 5.54 -2.90 -7.67
CA ALA A 81 6.95 -3.23 -7.44
C ALA A 81 7.14 -4.06 -6.16
N LYS A 82 8.34 -4.60 -5.98
CA LYS A 82 8.70 -5.43 -4.81
C LYS A 82 9.28 -4.60 -3.66
N GLY A 83 9.01 -5.03 -2.43
CA GLY A 83 9.74 -4.61 -1.22
C GLY A 83 9.91 -3.10 -1.04
N LEU A 84 11.14 -2.61 -1.04
CA LEU A 84 11.44 -1.19 -0.83
C LEU A 84 11.09 -0.28 -2.03
N GLN A 85 11.00 -0.83 -3.25
CA GLN A 85 10.76 -0.01 -4.44
C GLN A 85 9.35 0.56 -4.45
N ILE A 86 8.35 -0.21 -4.01
CA ILE A 86 6.99 0.31 -3.88
C ILE A 86 6.93 1.42 -2.82
N LYS A 87 7.62 1.28 -1.69
CA LYS A 87 7.67 2.32 -0.65
C LYS A 87 8.31 3.61 -1.15
N LYS A 88 9.36 3.50 -1.97
CA LYS A 88 9.99 4.67 -2.61
C LYS A 88 9.01 5.36 -3.56
N HIS A 89 8.27 4.58 -4.34
CA HIS A 89 7.23 5.10 -5.23
C HIS A 89 6.11 5.78 -4.45
N GLU A 90 5.54 5.14 -3.43
CA GLU A 90 4.40 5.64 -2.67
C GLU A 90 4.66 7.02 -2.02
N LYS A 91 5.91 7.29 -1.60
CA LYS A 91 6.32 8.61 -1.09
C LYS A 91 6.28 9.73 -2.15
N LYS A 92 6.41 9.38 -3.44
CA LYS A 92 6.46 10.32 -4.57
C LYS A 92 5.28 10.10 -5.54
N CYS A 93 4.28 9.33 -5.14
CA CYS A 93 3.20 8.94 -6.02
C CYS A 93 2.32 10.15 -6.34
N LEU A 94 2.20 10.50 -7.62
CA LEU A 94 1.40 11.65 -8.07
C LEU A 94 -0.08 11.52 -7.66
N TRP A 95 -0.58 10.28 -7.60
CA TRP A 95 -1.96 9.98 -7.20
C TRP A 95 -2.23 10.21 -5.70
N GLU A 96 -1.19 10.33 -4.86
CA GLU A 96 -1.33 10.80 -3.48
C GLU A 96 -1.86 12.25 -3.45
N PHE A 97 -1.38 13.09 -4.36
CA PHE A 97 -1.73 14.50 -4.45
C PHE A 97 -3.08 14.71 -5.15
N LEU A 98 -3.37 13.93 -6.19
CA LEU A 98 -4.65 13.99 -6.90
C LEU A 98 -5.81 13.47 -6.04
N GLY A 99 -5.61 12.39 -5.26
CA GLY A 99 -6.62 11.88 -4.32
C GLY A 99 -7.02 12.89 -3.22
N ARG A 100 -6.13 13.85 -2.87
CA ARG A 100 -6.45 14.97 -1.98
C ARG A 100 -7.12 16.14 -2.73
N ARG A 101 -6.71 16.43 -3.97
CA ARG A 101 -7.26 17.53 -4.78
C ARG A 101 -8.69 17.29 -5.25
N ILE A 102 -9.11 16.04 -5.48
CA ILE A 102 -10.49 15.72 -5.89
C ILE A 102 -11.53 16.03 -4.79
N LYS A 103 -11.11 16.19 -3.52
CA LYS A 103 -12.02 16.64 -2.45
C LYS A 103 -12.35 18.13 -2.50
N ASN A 104 -11.58 18.96 -3.21
CA ASN A 104 -11.88 20.37 -3.46
C ASN A 104 -12.11 20.56 -4.97
N LYS A 105 -13.39 20.65 -5.37
CA LYS A 105 -13.90 20.71 -6.76
C LYS A 105 -13.43 21.92 -7.62
N HIS A 106 -12.24 22.49 -7.41
CA HIS A 106 -11.83 23.72 -8.09
C HIS A 106 -10.33 23.80 -8.43
N VAL A 107 -9.69 22.73 -8.93
CA VAL A 107 -8.44 22.90 -9.72
C VAL A 107 -8.35 21.79 -10.77
N TRP A 108 -8.96 22.00 -11.94
CA TRP A 108 -8.36 21.52 -13.18
C TRP A 108 -7.11 22.39 -13.37
N VAL A 109 -5.93 21.78 -13.59
CA VAL A 109 -4.76 22.32 -14.32
C VAL A 109 -3.49 21.54 -13.92
N LEU A 110 -2.89 20.96 -14.97
CA LEU A 110 -1.55 20.33 -15.09
C LEU A 110 -1.39 18.87 -14.65
N CYS A 111 -1.84 17.95 -15.51
CA CYS A 111 -1.18 16.65 -15.65
C CYS A 111 -1.06 16.26 -17.13
N GLU A 112 -0.37 17.08 -17.93
CA GLU A 112 0.17 16.66 -19.24
C GLU A 112 1.63 16.19 -19.14
N ILE A 113 2.20 16.11 -17.93
CA ILE A 113 3.60 15.72 -17.78
C ILE A 113 3.70 14.22 -17.46
N ARG A 114 3.76 13.46 -18.56
CA ARG A 114 4.51 12.21 -18.70
C ARG A 114 4.00 11.00 -17.91
N ILE A 115 2.71 10.68 -18.07
CA ILE A 115 2.21 9.33 -17.78
C ILE A 115 2.26 8.55 -19.11
N ASN A 116 3.22 7.64 -19.20
CA ASN A 116 3.49 6.73 -20.32
C ASN A 116 4.18 7.37 -21.53
N GLY A 117 5.32 6.79 -21.92
CA GLY A 117 6.06 7.12 -23.13
C GLY A 117 5.29 6.78 -24.41
N VAL A 118 4.23 7.53 -24.70
CA VAL A 118 3.52 7.50 -25.98
C VAL A 118 3.80 8.83 -26.67
N ASN A 119 4.74 8.76 -27.61
CA ASN A 119 5.02 9.82 -28.56
C ASN A 119 3.83 9.88 -29.54
N ARG A 120 2.99 10.92 -29.46
CA ARG A 120 2.10 11.27 -30.58
C ARG A 120 2.19 12.76 -30.88
N ARG A 121 2.43 12.97 -32.18
CA ARG A 121 2.84 14.17 -32.89
C ARG A 121 1.86 15.33 -32.71
N LYS A 122 2.44 16.53 -32.78
CA LYS A 122 1.86 17.84 -33.12
C LYS A 122 0.49 17.76 -33.81
N LEU A 123 -0.45 18.60 -33.38
CA LEU A 123 -1.41 19.20 -34.28
C LEU A 123 -1.32 20.72 -34.17
N LYS A 124 -1.37 21.33 -35.36
CA LYS A 124 -1.38 22.76 -35.64
C LYS A 124 -2.64 23.42 -35.07
#